data_AF-A0AAE2YB26-F1
#
_entry.id   AF-A0AAE2YB26-F1
#
_cell.length_a   1.000
_cell.length_b   1.000
_cell.length_c   1.000
_cell.angle_alpha   90.00
_cell.angle_beta   90.00
_cell.angle_gamma   90.00
#
_symmetry.space_group_name_H-M   'P 1'
#
loop_
_entity.id
_entity.type
_entity.pdbx_description
1 polymer ?
#
loop_
_entity_poly.entity_id
_entity_poly.type
_entity_poly.pdbx_seq_one_letter_code
_entity_poly.pdbx_strand_id
1 'polypeptide(L)'
;MCQWCIQHGEGKKWYLNIKNYARKMYKPRPTTPEAEADLARLMAETVRNAIMKRGSPEWAQYKSQIEKLSHSVHFGQVVPLEDMKLIMDIAWPLAIMTCACRRSVRGLENEKNYLCMGLGVGMYRWEKFPDTYFGGVEFVDQKDAKKWLEELDKKGLVHTIWVFGTPYIGGVCNCEYPVCLGIRNTLDFDLKFLFKSEYVAVFDPEKCKGCKTCLSRCQFRAINWEVSEERPYINMYNCFGCGLCVTACKNGAIHLEERAKFPALRNNW
;
A
#
# COMPACT_ATOMS: atom_id res chain seq x y z
N MET A 1 7.94 0.78 -15.64
CA MET A 1 8.72 1.18 -14.45
C MET A 1 8.17 2.51 -13.96
N CYS A 2 7.78 2.59 -12.69
CA CYS A 2 7.26 3.83 -12.11
C CYS A 2 8.36 4.89 -11.92
N GLN A 3 7.94 6.14 -11.68
CA GLN A 3 8.86 7.26 -11.46
C GLN A 3 9.83 7.02 -10.29
N TRP A 4 9.37 6.36 -9.22
CA TRP A 4 10.16 6.10 -8.03
C TRP A 4 11.24 5.06 -8.28
N CYS A 5 10.95 4.03 -9.08
CA CYS A 5 11.94 3.07 -9.56
C CYS A 5 13.05 3.75 -10.38
N ILE A 6 12.71 4.76 -11.19
CA ILE A 6 13.72 5.53 -11.95
C ILE A 6 14.57 6.39 -11.00
N GLN A 7 13.96 7.08 -10.05
CA GLN A 7 14.65 8.03 -9.16
C GLN A 7 15.42 7.37 -8.02
N HIS A 8 14.91 6.25 -7.49
CA HIS A 8 15.38 5.63 -6.24
C HIS A 8 15.61 4.13 -6.35
N GLY A 9 15.51 3.54 -7.54
CA GLY A 9 15.65 2.11 -7.76
C GLY A 9 17.05 1.59 -8.05
N GLU A 10 17.97 2.44 -8.52
CA GLU A 10 19.33 2.02 -8.90
C GLU A 10 19.31 0.80 -9.87
N GLY A 11 18.41 0.83 -10.85
CA GLY A 11 18.22 -0.26 -11.83
C GLY A 11 17.31 -1.40 -11.35
N LYS A 12 16.82 -1.35 -10.11
CA LYS A 12 15.82 -2.27 -9.54
C LYS A 12 14.50 -1.53 -9.29
N LYS A 13 13.48 -2.26 -8.82
CA LYS A 13 12.30 -1.62 -8.24
C LYS A 13 12.71 -0.87 -6.98
N TRP A 14 12.24 0.36 -6.76
CA TRP A 14 12.75 1.20 -5.68
C TRP A 14 12.54 0.61 -4.28
N TYR A 15 11.45 -0.12 -4.06
CA TYR A 15 11.23 -0.81 -2.80
C TYR A 15 12.09 -2.07 -2.62
N LEU A 16 12.87 -2.47 -3.61
CA LEU A 16 13.90 -3.50 -3.46
C LEU A 16 15.30 -2.90 -3.32
N ASN A 17 15.43 -1.56 -3.30
CA ASN A 17 16.68 -0.89 -3.01
C ASN A 17 16.86 -0.74 -1.49
N ILE A 18 17.86 -1.43 -0.96
CA ILE A 18 18.21 -1.45 0.48
C ILE A 18 18.44 -0.04 1.03
N LYS A 19 18.98 0.89 0.23
CA LYS A 19 19.24 2.28 0.67
C LYS A 19 17.97 3.01 1.10
N ASN A 20 16.80 2.62 0.58
CA ASN A 20 15.52 3.22 0.91
C ASN A 20 15.00 2.77 2.30
N TYR A 21 15.65 1.80 2.95
CA TYR A 21 15.35 1.36 4.32
C TYR A 21 16.34 1.91 5.36
N ALA A 22 17.40 2.61 4.91
CA ALA A 22 18.35 3.27 5.79
C ALA A 22 17.87 4.69 6.10
N ARG A 23 17.31 4.91 7.31
CA ARG A 23 17.01 6.27 7.77
C ARG A 23 18.33 7.00 8.03
N LYS A 24 18.59 8.11 7.36
CA LYS A 24 19.70 9.01 7.73
C LYS A 24 19.46 9.47 9.18
N MET A 25 20.24 8.95 10.12
CA MET A 25 20.11 9.27 11.55
C MET A 25 20.44 10.75 11.85
N TYR A 26 21.23 11.38 10.98
CA TYR A 26 21.58 12.79 11.05
C TYR A 26 20.69 13.60 10.11
N LYS A 27 19.48 13.93 10.58
CA LYS A 27 18.81 15.17 10.18
C LYS A 27 18.82 16.08 11.42
N PRO A 28 19.15 17.38 11.30
CA PRO A 28 18.98 18.28 12.43
C PRO A 28 17.54 18.15 12.92
N ARG A 29 17.35 17.82 14.20
CA ARG A 29 16.00 17.74 14.77
C ARG A 29 15.36 19.11 14.58
N PRO A 30 14.14 19.21 14.03
CA PRO A 30 13.35 20.40 14.28
C PRO A 30 13.28 20.59 15.80
N THR A 31 13.46 21.82 16.25
CA THR A 31 13.72 22.19 17.65
C THR A 31 12.56 21.86 18.60
N THR A 32 11.43 21.38 18.09
CA THR A 32 10.23 21.10 18.87
C THR A 32 9.67 19.68 18.62
N PRO A 33 9.26 18.95 19.68
CA PRO A 33 8.54 17.67 19.57
C PRO A 33 7.24 17.76 18.75
N GLU A 34 6.64 18.95 18.68
CA GLU A 34 5.42 19.21 17.91
C GLU A 34 5.61 18.96 16.40
N ALA A 35 6.82 19.14 15.84
CA ALA A 35 7.03 19.18 14.39
C ALA A 35 6.84 17.84 13.63
N GLU A 36 7.08 16.68 14.26
CA GLU A 36 6.81 15.36 13.62
C GLU A 36 5.34 14.93 13.81
N ALA A 37 4.74 15.21 14.97
CA ALA A 37 3.32 14.97 15.23
C ALA A 37 2.42 15.89 14.39
N ASP A 38 2.90 17.10 14.08
CA ASP A 38 2.20 18.06 13.23
C ASP A 38 2.02 17.56 11.81
N LEU A 39 2.99 16.85 11.23
CA LEU A 39 2.93 16.51 9.81
C LEU A 39 1.84 15.48 9.49
N ALA A 40 1.69 14.45 10.32
CA ALA A 40 0.62 13.47 10.15
C ALA A 40 -0.77 14.10 10.40
N ARG A 41 -0.89 14.98 11.39
CA ARG A 41 -2.11 15.72 11.69
C ARG A 41 -2.47 16.70 10.58
N LEU A 42 -1.49 17.47 10.12
CA LEU A 42 -1.58 18.41 9.00
C LEU A 42 -1.98 17.69 7.73
N MET A 43 -1.40 16.52 7.42
CA MET A 43 -1.80 15.72 6.27
C MET A 43 -3.25 15.24 6.41
N ALA A 44 -3.65 14.73 7.57
CA ALA A 44 -5.03 14.28 7.79
C ALA A 44 -6.06 15.43 7.68
N GLU A 45 -5.73 16.61 8.19
CA GLU A 45 -6.55 17.82 8.11
C GLU A 45 -6.61 18.36 6.67
N THR A 46 -5.46 18.42 5.99
CA THR A 46 -5.36 18.84 4.59
C THR A 46 -6.18 17.93 3.69
N VAL A 47 -6.11 16.60 3.88
CA VAL A 47 -6.92 15.63 3.14
C VAL A 47 -8.40 15.82 3.43
N ARG A 48 -8.80 16.01 4.69
CA ARG A 48 -10.20 16.32 5.05
C ARG A 48 -10.71 17.58 4.35
N ASN A 49 -9.93 18.65 4.39
CA ASN A 49 -10.29 19.91 3.75
C ASN A 49 -10.40 19.75 2.22
N ALA A 50 -9.54 18.95 1.61
CA ALA A 50 -9.63 18.61 0.19
C ALA A 50 -10.94 17.90 -0.12
N ILE A 51 -11.26 16.85 0.63
CA ILE A 51 -12.48 16.05 0.44
C ILE A 51 -13.72 16.94 0.51
N MET A 52 -13.76 17.90 1.45
CA MET A 52 -14.87 18.85 1.59
C MET A 52 -14.99 19.82 0.41
N LYS A 53 -13.89 20.12 -0.29
CA LYS A 53 -13.86 20.99 -1.48
C LYS A 53 -14.05 20.24 -2.79
N ARG A 54 -14.28 18.92 -2.75
CA ARG A 54 -14.48 18.12 -3.95
C ARG A 54 -15.70 18.61 -4.73
N GLY A 55 -15.52 18.81 -6.04
CA GLY A 55 -16.55 19.35 -6.93
C GLY A 55 -16.60 20.87 -7.00
N SER A 56 -15.80 21.58 -6.19
CA SER A 56 -15.59 23.03 -6.37
C SER A 56 -14.72 23.32 -7.60
N PRO A 57 -14.80 24.54 -8.18
CA PRO A 57 -13.93 24.96 -9.28
C PRO A 57 -12.43 24.89 -8.95
N GLU A 58 -12.08 25.03 -7.67
CA GLU A 58 -10.71 25.04 -7.17
C GLU A 58 -10.14 23.62 -6.95
N TRP A 59 -10.97 22.57 -7.07
CA TRP A 59 -10.60 21.19 -6.71
C TRP A 59 -9.31 20.72 -7.39
N ALA A 60 -9.13 21.03 -8.67
CA ALA A 60 -7.94 20.62 -9.42
C ALA A 60 -6.63 21.18 -8.82
N GLN A 61 -6.66 22.43 -8.35
CA GLN A 61 -5.51 23.07 -7.73
C GLN A 61 -5.19 22.45 -6.37
N TYR A 62 -6.21 22.25 -5.51
CA TYR A 62 -6.05 21.59 -4.22
C TYR A 62 -5.54 20.15 -4.39
N LYS A 63 -6.13 19.39 -5.31
CA LYS A 63 -5.68 18.04 -5.63
C LYS A 63 -4.19 18.01 -5.99
N SER A 64 -3.75 18.87 -6.91
CA SER A 64 -2.35 18.92 -7.32
C SER A 64 -1.40 19.26 -6.17
N GLN A 65 -1.77 20.23 -5.32
CA GLN A 65 -0.95 20.62 -4.16
C GLN A 65 -0.80 19.47 -3.15
N ILE A 66 -1.89 18.77 -2.89
CA ILE A 66 -1.93 17.70 -1.88
C ILE A 66 -1.21 16.45 -2.38
N GLU A 67 -1.35 16.10 -3.66
CA GLU A 67 -0.59 15.01 -4.27
C GLU A 67 0.91 15.31 -4.21
N LYS A 68 1.34 16.52 -4.57
CA LYS A 68 2.76 16.94 -4.46
C LYS A 68 3.29 16.82 -3.03
N LEU A 69 2.53 17.31 -2.05
CA LEU A 69 2.91 17.21 -0.64
C LEU A 69 3.01 15.74 -0.20
N SER A 70 1.99 14.93 -0.50
CA SER A 70 1.96 13.50 -0.18
C SER A 70 3.12 12.76 -0.81
N HIS A 71 3.45 13.01 -2.08
CA HIS A 71 4.56 12.36 -2.79
C HIS A 71 5.94 12.68 -2.19
N SER A 72 6.07 13.78 -1.45
CA SER A 72 7.30 14.15 -0.73
C SER A 72 7.37 13.60 0.70
N VAL A 73 6.22 13.38 1.33
CA VAL A 73 6.12 13.07 2.77
C VAL A 73 5.65 11.65 3.04
N HIS A 74 4.48 11.29 2.51
CA HIS A 74 3.80 10.05 2.84
C HIS A 74 2.86 9.64 1.71
N PHE A 75 3.31 8.64 0.95
CA PHE A 75 2.53 7.95 -0.06
C PHE A 75 2.82 6.46 0.06
N GLY A 76 1.95 5.64 -0.56
CA GLY A 76 2.13 4.20 -0.59
C GLY A 76 2.18 3.65 -2.00
N GLN A 77 2.65 2.41 -2.12
CA GLN A 77 2.55 1.64 -3.35
C GLN A 77 2.05 0.23 -3.03
N VAL A 78 1.17 -0.29 -3.90
CA VAL A 78 0.75 -1.70 -3.83
C VAL A 78 1.92 -2.60 -4.24
N VAL A 79 2.19 -3.62 -3.43
CA VAL A 79 3.28 -4.58 -3.66
C VAL A 79 2.69 -5.98 -3.52
N PRO A 80 2.88 -6.90 -4.49
CA PRO A 80 2.36 -8.26 -4.37
C PRO A 80 3.12 -9.05 -3.29
N LEU A 81 2.52 -10.12 -2.79
CA LEU A 81 3.05 -10.94 -1.71
C LEU A 81 4.51 -11.36 -1.92
N GLU A 82 4.87 -11.82 -3.12
CA GLU A 82 6.22 -12.30 -3.41
C GLU A 82 7.29 -11.20 -3.31
N ASP A 83 6.98 -9.99 -3.81
CA ASP A 83 7.88 -8.84 -3.62
C ASP A 83 7.90 -8.39 -2.16
N MET A 84 6.79 -8.47 -1.43
CA MET A 84 6.75 -8.12 -0.02
C MET A 84 7.62 -9.05 0.83
N LYS A 85 7.71 -10.34 0.48
CA LYS A 85 8.63 -11.29 1.12
C LYS A 85 10.10 -10.86 0.92
N LEU A 86 10.46 -10.36 -0.27
CA LEU A 86 11.80 -9.82 -0.52
C LEU A 86 12.06 -8.55 0.32
N ILE A 87 11.04 -7.72 0.53
CA ILE A 87 11.15 -6.54 1.41
C ILE A 87 11.46 -6.97 2.85
N MET A 88 10.84 -8.05 3.34
CA MET A 88 11.13 -8.57 4.68
C MET A 88 12.59 -9.06 4.82
N ASP A 89 13.22 -9.49 3.73
CA ASP A 89 14.62 -9.93 3.74
C ASP A 89 15.62 -8.77 3.84
N ILE A 90 15.24 -7.59 3.38
CA ILE A 90 16.12 -6.41 3.34
C ILE A 90 15.86 -5.42 4.48
N ALA A 91 14.64 -5.35 5.00
CA ALA A 91 14.25 -4.40 6.02
C ALA A 91 14.56 -4.93 7.43
N TRP A 92 15.05 -4.06 8.31
CA TRP A 92 15.30 -4.40 9.71
C TRP A 92 15.33 -3.16 10.62
N PRO A 93 14.82 -3.23 11.87
CA PRO A 93 13.95 -4.27 12.44
C PRO A 93 12.55 -4.32 11.82
N LEU A 94 11.86 -5.44 12.04
CA LEU A 94 10.47 -5.68 11.67
C LEU A 94 9.60 -5.69 12.94
N ALA A 95 8.58 -4.84 12.97
CA ALA A 95 7.75 -4.67 14.16
C ALA A 95 6.27 -4.60 13.79
N ILE A 96 5.50 -5.63 14.12
CA ILE A 96 4.04 -5.66 13.91
C ILE A 96 3.39 -4.77 14.96
N MET A 97 2.40 -3.97 14.54
CA MET A 97 1.71 -3.03 15.39
C MET A 97 0.24 -2.87 14.99
N THR A 98 -0.53 -2.24 15.87
CA THR A 98 -1.92 -1.92 15.56
C THR A 98 -2.03 -0.85 14.46
N CYS A 99 -3.04 -0.97 13.59
CA CYS A 99 -3.27 -0.01 12.51
C CYS A 99 -4.04 1.23 13.01
N ALA A 100 -3.38 2.39 13.03
CA ALA A 100 -3.97 3.66 13.42
C ALA A 100 -5.16 4.06 12.53
N CYS A 101 -5.04 3.88 11.20
CA CYS A 101 -6.09 4.19 10.24
C CYS A 101 -7.35 3.37 10.50
N ARG A 102 -7.21 2.06 10.66
CA ARG A 102 -8.34 1.15 10.90
C ARG A 102 -9.01 1.40 12.24
N ARG A 103 -8.25 1.77 13.26
CA ARG A 103 -8.78 2.20 14.56
C ARG A 103 -9.66 3.45 14.40
N SER A 104 -9.18 4.45 13.65
CA SER A 104 -9.95 5.67 13.41
C SER A 104 -11.26 5.46 12.63
N VAL A 105 -11.31 4.45 11.75
CA VAL A 105 -12.48 4.18 10.90
C VAL A 105 -13.47 3.20 11.51
N ARG A 106 -13.00 2.12 12.15
CA ARG A 106 -13.85 1.02 12.67
C ARG A 106 -13.88 0.90 14.18
N GLY A 107 -12.96 1.52 14.93
CA GLY A 107 -12.92 1.42 16.39
C GLY A 107 -12.78 -0.02 16.92
N LEU A 108 -11.96 -0.85 16.28
CA LEU A 108 -11.79 -2.26 16.67
C LEU A 108 -10.92 -2.44 17.92
N GLU A 109 -11.15 -3.55 18.62
CA GLU A 109 -10.28 -4.07 19.68
C GLU A 109 -8.83 -4.27 19.19
N ASN A 110 -7.87 -4.04 20.07
CA ASN A 110 -6.44 -3.98 19.73
C ASN A 110 -5.93 -5.29 19.13
N GLU A 111 -6.34 -6.43 19.70
CA GLU A 111 -5.92 -7.77 19.33
C GLU A 111 -6.33 -8.12 17.90
N LYS A 112 -7.38 -7.47 17.39
CA LYS A 112 -7.92 -7.67 16.02
C LYS A 112 -7.35 -6.67 15.01
N ASN A 113 -6.39 -5.83 15.41
CA ASN A 113 -5.92 -4.69 14.62
C ASN A 113 -4.42 -4.70 14.29
N TYR A 114 -3.70 -5.79 14.57
CA TYR A 114 -2.29 -6.00 14.20
C TYR A 114 -2.13 -6.28 12.71
N LEU A 115 -2.27 -5.22 11.90
CA LEU A 115 -2.26 -5.25 10.44
C LEU A 115 -1.20 -4.30 9.84
N CYS A 116 -0.59 -3.46 10.68
CA CYS A 116 0.47 -2.55 10.29
C CYS A 116 1.82 -3.12 10.75
N MET A 117 2.87 -2.82 10.02
CA MET A 117 4.23 -3.16 10.42
C MET A 117 5.13 -1.96 10.20
N GLY A 118 5.99 -1.72 11.17
CA GLY A 118 6.99 -0.66 11.16
C GLY A 118 8.31 -1.26 10.74
N LEU A 119 9.02 -0.53 9.90
CA LEU A 119 10.31 -0.91 9.37
C LEU A 119 11.37 0.09 9.83
N GLY A 120 12.53 -0.44 10.20
CA GLY A 120 13.72 0.36 10.45
C GLY A 120 13.91 0.78 11.91
N VAL A 121 15.10 1.33 12.19
CA VAL A 121 15.61 1.58 13.55
C VAL A 121 14.74 2.53 14.38
N GLY A 122 13.86 3.30 13.74
CA GLY A 122 12.86 4.13 14.42
C GLY A 122 11.94 3.33 15.33
N MET A 123 11.71 2.05 15.02
CA MET A 123 10.84 1.18 15.80
C MET A 123 11.38 0.87 17.19
N TYR A 124 12.70 0.96 17.45
CA TYR A 124 13.23 0.82 18.81
C TYR A 124 12.84 1.96 19.75
N ARG A 125 12.27 3.05 19.22
CA ARG A 125 11.81 4.21 19.99
C ARG A 125 10.29 4.31 20.08
N TRP A 126 9.58 3.22 19.80
CA TRP A 126 8.12 3.19 19.76
C TRP A 126 7.47 3.67 21.06
N GLU A 127 8.07 3.38 22.21
CA GLU A 127 7.58 3.78 23.54
C GLU A 127 7.44 5.31 23.71
N LYS A 128 8.16 6.11 22.90
CA LYS A 128 8.05 7.58 22.92
C LYS A 128 6.76 8.10 22.29
N PHE A 129 6.04 7.26 21.55
CA PHE A 129 4.83 7.64 20.82
C PHE A 129 3.67 6.69 21.15
N PRO A 130 3.23 6.63 22.42
CA PRO A 130 2.23 5.66 22.88
C PRO A 130 0.88 5.80 22.15
N ASP A 131 0.51 7.01 21.73
CA ASP A 131 -0.73 7.27 20.98
C ASP A 131 -0.70 6.63 19.58
N THR A 132 0.49 6.63 18.95
CA THR A 132 0.71 6.04 17.63
C THR A 132 0.77 4.52 17.72
N TYR A 133 1.57 4.00 18.66
CA TYR A 133 1.81 2.56 18.85
C TYR A 133 0.93 1.96 19.96
N PHE A 134 -0.31 2.44 20.04
CA PHE A 134 -1.28 1.96 21.01
C PHE A 134 -1.49 0.43 20.89
N GLY A 135 -1.59 -0.25 22.03
CA GLY A 135 -1.66 -1.71 22.08
C GLY A 135 -0.30 -2.41 22.05
N GLY A 136 0.79 -1.69 21.74
CA GLY A 136 2.16 -2.21 21.74
C GLY A 136 2.68 -2.56 20.35
N VAL A 137 3.92 -3.05 20.33
CA VAL A 137 4.65 -3.49 19.15
C VAL A 137 5.23 -4.87 19.42
N GLU A 138 5.10 -5.77 18.45
CA GLU A 138 5.69 -7.10 18.48
C GLU A 138 6.82 -7.17 17.46
N PHE A 139 8.05 -7.35 17.94
CA PHE A 139 9.19 -7.58 17.06
C PHE A 139 9.20 -9.02 16.58
N VAL A 140 9.33 -9.19 15.27
CA VAL A 140 9.31 -10.50 14.62
C VAL A 140 10.55 -10.69 13.76
N ASP A 141 10.95 -11.94 13.57
CA ASP A 141 11.98 -12.26 12.59
C ASP A 141 11.40 -12.26 11.16
N GLN A 142 12.28 -12.46 10.18
CA GLN A 142 11.90 -12.45 8.77
C GLN A 142 10.96 -13.62 8.40
N LYS A 143 11.10 -14.78 9.04
CA LYS A 143 10.31 -15.97 8.75
C LYS A 143 8.88 -15.79 9.25
N ASP A 144 8.72 -15.33 10.48
CA ASP A 144 7.42 -15.06 11.10
C ASP A 144 6.72 -13.89 10.41
N ALA A 145 7.45 -12.84 10.01
CA ALA A 145 6.91 -11.75 9.20
C ALA A 145 6.34 -12.25 7.86
N LYS A 146 7.08 -13.11 7.14
CA LYS A 146 6.61 -13.70 5.87
C LYS A 146 5.37 -14.56 6.07
N LYS A 147 5.36 -15.41 7.11
CA LYS A 147 4.18 -16.23 7.45
C LYS A 147 2.98 -15.38 7.80
N TRP A 148 3.17 -14.30 8.55
CA TRP A 148 2.11 -13.34 8.87
C TRP A 148 1.53 -12.71 7.60
N LEU A 149 2.37 -12.26 6.66
CA LEU A 149 1.92 -11.73 5.37
C LEU A 149 1.09 -12.75 4.57
N GLU A 150 1.51 -14.00 4.51
CA GLU A 150 0.76 -15.07 3.84
C GLU A 150 -0.65 -15.28 4.45
N GLU A 151 -0.77 -15.21 5.77
CA GLU A 151 -2.07 -15.30 6.44
C GLU A 151 -2.96 -14.09 6.15
N LEU A 152 -2.38 -12.90 6.01
CA LEU A 152 -3.12 -11.69 5.64
C LEU A 152 -3.55 -11.69 4.16
N ASP A 153 -2.70 -12.21 3.25
CA ASP A 153 -3.05 -12.42 1.84
C ASP A 153 -4.24 -13.39 1.71
N LYS A 154 -4.20 -14.51 2.44
CA LYS A 154 -5.31 -15.48 2.49
C LYS A 154 -6.61 -14.84 2.96
N LYS A 155 -6.56 -13.89 3.90
CA LYS A 155 -7.71 -13.10 4.36
C LYS A 155 -8.18 -12.06 3.35
N GLY A 156 -7.43 -11.82 2.27
CA GLY A 156 -7.77 -10.88 1.20
C GLY A 156 -7.33 -9.44 1.48
N LEU A 157 -6.33 -9.25 2.33
CA LEU A 157 -5.79 -7.92 2.64
C LEU A 157 -4.72 -7.54 1.61
N VAL A 158 -4.75 -6.29 1.15
CA VAL A 158 -3.79 -5.78 0.18
C VAL A 158 -2.53 -5.34 0.91
N HIS A 159 -1.39 -5.87 0.47
CA HIS A 159 -0.06 -5.46 0.92
C HIS A 159 0.37 -4.16 0.25
N THR A 160 0.75 -3.18 1.08
CA THR A 160 1.22 -1.87 0.64
C THR A 160 2.42 -1.44 1.45
N ILE A 161 3.36 -0.76 0.81
CA ILE A 161 4.46 -0.06 1.48
C ILE A 161 4.12 1.42 1.64
N TRP A 162 4.71 2.08 2.64
CA TRP A 162 4.49 3.48 2.93
C TRP A 162 5.79 4.22 3.26
N VAL A 163 5.88 5.43 2.73
CA VAL A 163 7.03 6.32 2.86
C VAL A 163 6.88 7.24 4.07
N PHE A 164 7.97 7.53 4.76
CA PHE A 164 8.03 8.53 5.84
C PHE A 164 9.16 9.52 5.56
N GLY A 165 8.93 10.36 4.56
CA GLY A 165 9.89 11.25 3.93
C GLY A 165 10.65 10.56 2.78
N THR A 166 10.33 10.92 1.54
CA THR A 166 10.88 10.26 0.34
C THR A 166 12.40 10.31 0.30
N PRO A 167 13.11 9.19 0.06
CA PRO A 167 12.62 7.87 -0.34
C PRO A 167 12.51 6.83 0.80
N TYR A 168 12.50 7.24 2.07
CA TYR A 168 12.55 6.30 3.19
C TYR A 168 11.25 5.49 3.34
N ILE A 169 11.34 4.17 3.19
CA ILE A 169 10.24 3.23 3.40
C ILE A 169 10.27 2.77 4.86
N GLY A 170 9.26 3.17 5.62
CA GLY A 170 9.20 2.95 7.07
C GLY A 170 7.99 2.15 7.53
N GLY A 171 7.06 1.81 6.64
CA GLY A 171 5.85 1.09 7.03
C GLY A 171 5.34 0.16 5.96
N VAL A 172 4.74 -0.93 6.42
CA VAL A 172 3.95 -1.88 5.63
C VAL A 172 2.54 -1.90 6.20
N CYS A 173 1.56 -1.80 5.32
CA CYS A 173 0.15 -1.82 5.69
C CYS A 173 -0.55 -2.93 4.91
N ASN A 174 -1.35 -3.71 5.62
CA ASN A 174 -2.11 -4.83 5.09
C ASN A 174 -3.59 -4.56 5.37
N CYS A 175 -4.34 -4.10 4.37
CA CYS A 175 -5.69 -3.61 4.63
C CYS A 175 -6.64 -3.83 3.45
N GLU A 176 -7.92 -3.61 3.71
CA GLU A 176 -9.05 -3.84 2.83
C GLU A 176 -9.79 -2.54 2.52
N TYR A 177 -10.46 -2.49 1.37
CA TYR A 177 -11.47 -1.47 1.11
C TYR A 177 -12.75 -1.84 1.90
N PRO A 178 -13.47 -0.87 2.52
CA PRO A 178 -13.28 0.58 2.50
C PRO A 178 -12.48 1.14 3.69
N VAL A 179 -11.85 0.29 4.50
CA VAL A 179 -11.20 0.71 5.76
C VAL A 179 -9.89 1.42 5.52
N CYS A 180 -9.12 0.94 4.54
CA CYS A 180 -7.83 1.50 4.21
C CYS A 180 -7.99 2.93 3.68
N LEU A 181 -7.45 3.93 4.40
CA LEU A 181 -7.48 5.32 3.95
C LEU A 181 -6.73 5.51 2.62
N GLY A 182 -5.64 4.76 2.39
CA GLY A 182 -4.90 4.82 1.12
C GLY A 182 -5.74 4.35 -0.07
N ILE A 183 -6.36 3.17 0.04
CA ILE A 183 -7.21 2.62 -1.02
C ILE A 183 -8.46 3.49 -1.19
N ARG A 184 -9.14 3.85 -0.09
CA ARG A 184 -10.35 4.66 -0.10
C ARG A 184 -10.11 6.04 -0.72
N ASN A 185 -9.05 6.75 -0.32
CA ASN A 185 -8.73 8.07 -0.87
C ASN A 185 -8.44 8.02 -2.37
N THR A 186 -7.77 6.95 -2.81
CA THR A 186 -7.45 6.77 -4.23
C THR A 186 -8.70 6.40 -5.05
N LEU A 187 -9.54 5.47 -4.57
CA LEU A 187 -10.69 4.98 -5.31
C LEU A 187 -11.90 5.92 -5.26
N ASP A 188 -12.24 6.43 -4.07
CA ASP A 188 -13.46 7.19 -3.88
C ASP A 188 -13.26 8.66 -4.23
N PHE A 189 -12.09 9.23 -3.90
CA PHE A 189 -11.81 10.67 -4.02
C PHE A 189 -10.83 11.03 -5.14
N ASP A 190 -10.28 10.05 -5.86
CA ASP A 190 -9.30 10.28 -6.93
C ASP A 190 -8.09 11.12 -6.46
N LEU A 191 -7.64 10.88 -5.21
CA LEU A 191 -6.41 11.44 -4.64
C LEU A 191 -5.31 10.38 -4.71
N LYS A 192 -4.27 10.62 -5.52
CA LYS A 192 -3.20 9.62 -5.76
C LYS A 192 -2.20 9.50 -4.62
N PHE A 193 -2.64 8.93 -3.49
CA PHE A 193 -1.78 8.57 -2.36
C PHE A 193 -1.25 7.15 -2.45
N LEU A 194 -1.98 6.26 -3.10
CA LEU A 194 -1.57 4.88 -3.30
C LEU A 194 -1.30 4.64 -4.79
N PHE A 195 -0.05 4.38 -5.12
CA PHE A 195 0.38 4.02 -6.46
C PHE A 195 0.12 2.54 -6.75
N LYS A 196 -0.09 2.23 -8.02
CA LYS A 196 -0.20 0.85 -8.52
C LYS A 196 1.13 0.11 -8.44
N SER A 197 1.04 -1.21 -8.36
CA SER A 197 2.18 -2.11 -8.46
C SER A 197 2.86 -2.02 -9.83
N GLU A 198 4.13 -2.46 -9.88
CA GLU A 198 4.85 -2.72 -11.14
C GLU A 198 4.22 -3.86 -11.95
N TYR A 199 3.22 -4.55 -11.40
CA TYR A 199 2.50 -5.63 -12.05
C TYR A 199 1.06 -5.29 -12.43
N VAL A 200 0.52 -6.08 -13.35
CA VAL A 200 -0.89 -6.13 -13.72
C VAL A 200 -1.33 -7.61 -13.77
N ALA A 201 -2.57 -7.88 -13.38
CA ALA A 201 -3.13 -9.22 -13.49
C ALA A 201 -3.56 -9.52 -14.94
N VAL A 202 -3.15 -10.69 -15.44
CA VAL A 202 -3.48 -11.20 -16.77
C VAL A 202 -4.25 -12.50 -16.62
N PHE A 203 -5.27 -12.66 -17.47
CA PHE A 203 -6.20 -13.77 -17.45
C PHE A 203 -5.89 -14.75 -18.60
N ASP A 204 -5.85 -16.04 -18.28
CA ASP A 204 -5.73 -17.15 -19.22
C ASP A 204 -7.09 -17.87 -19.35
N PRO A 205 -7.80 -17.70 -20.49
CA PRO A 205 -9.10 -18.30 -20.72
C PRO A 205 -9.10 -19.83 -20.66
N GLU A 206 -8.02 -20.49 -21.10
CA GLU A 206 -7.99 -21.96 -21.27
C GLU A 206 -7.94 -22.68 -19.92
N LYS A 207 -7.35 -22.06 -18.91
CA LYS A 207 -7.25 -22.63 -17.55
C LYS A 207 -8.46 -22.32 -16.67
N CYS A 208 -9.37 -21.47 -17.13
CA CYS A 208 -10.47 -20.98 -16.32
C CYS A 208 -11.65 -21.96 -16.29
N LYS A 209 -12.14 -22.25 -15.07
CA LYS A 209 -13.33 -23.10 -14.83
C LYS A 209 -14.56 -22.30 -14.37
N GLY A 210 -14.53 -20.97 -14.48
CA GLY A 210 -15.68 -20.13 -14.13
C GLY A 210 -16.10 -20.12 -12.64
N CYS A 211 -15.22 -20.46 -11.70
CA CYS A 211 -15.57 -20.62 -10.27
C CYS A 211 -15.85 -19.31 -9.50
N LYS A 212 -15.72 -18.15 -10.16
CA LYS A 212 -16.03 -16.80 -9.62
C LYS A 212 -15.25 -16.34 -8.38
N THR A 213 -14.33 -17.14 -7.85
CA THR A 213 -13.56 -16.84 -6.62
C THR A 213 -12.73 -15.56 -6.74
N CYS A 214 -12.22 -15.24 -7.94
CA CYS A 214 -11.42 -14.04 -8.17
C CYS A 214 -12.21 -12.73 -8.02
N LEU A 215 -13.53 -12.74 -8.23
CA LEU A 215 -14.38 -11.55 -8.17
C LEU A 215 -14.40 -10.93 -6.77
N SER A 216 -14.62 -11.75 -5.73
CA SER A 216 -14.69 -11.27 -4.33
C SER A 216 -13.34 -10.84 -3.77
N ARG A 217 -12.23 -11.19 -4.43
CA ARG A 217 -10.87 -10.85 -4.00
C ARG A 217 -10.43 -9.47 -4.49
N CYS A 218 -11.04 -8.95 -5.55
CA CYS A 218 -10.63 -7.67 -6.12
C CYS A 218 -11.14 -6.50 -5.28
N GLN A 219 -10.23 -5.83 -4.57
CA GLN A 219 -10.54 -4.62 -3.78
C GLN A 219 -10.61 -3.34 -4.64
N PHE A 220 -10.25 -3.42 -5.93
CA PHE A 220 -10.04 -2.27 -6.81
C PHE A 220 -11.05 -2.15 -7.96
N ARG A 221 -12.14 -2.95 -7.94
CA ARG A 221 -13.16 -2.98 -9.01
C ARG A 221 -12.56 -3.21 -10.41
N ALA A 222 -11.48 -3.98 -10.46
CA ALA A 222 -10.76 -4.29 -11.70
C ALA A 222 -11.24 -5.57 -12.38
N ILE A 223 -11.88 -6.49 -11.64
CA ILE A 223 -12.38 -7.75 -12.19
C ILE A 223 -13.90 -7.68 -12.28
N ASN A 224 -14.43 -7.88 -13.47
CA ASN A 224 -15.85 -7.98 -13.78
C ASN A 224 -16.18 -9.39 -14.29
N TRP A 225 -17.46 -9.72 -14.39
CA TRP A 225 -17.93 -11.00 -14.91
C TRP A 225 -18.56 -10.82 -16.29
N GLU A 226 -18.04 -11.54 -17.28
CA GLU A 226 -18.62 -11.61 -18.61
C GLU A 226 -19.59 -12.80 -18.67
N VAL A 227 -20.88 -12.49 -18.82
CA VAL A 227 -21.96 -13.47 -18.74
C VAL A 227 -21.98 -14.39 -19.97
N SER A 228 -21.70 -13.85 -21.16
CA SER A 228 -21.70 -14.61 -22.42
C SER A 228 -20.63 -15.71 -22.46
N GLU A 229 -19.46 -15.41 -21.92
CA GLU A 229 -18.29 -16.31 -21.92
C GLU A 229 -18.16 -17.12 -20.63
N GLU A 230 -19.03 -16.86 -19.64
CA GLU A 230 -18.94 -17.38 -18.27
C GLU A 230 -17.53 -17.25 -17.65
N ARG A 231 -16.88 -16.10 -17.90
CA ARG A 231 -15.47 -15.86 -17.57
C ARG A 231 -15.25 -14.48 -16.93
N PRO A 232 -14.19 -14.32 -16.14
CA PRO A 232 -13.84 -13.01 -15.61
C PRO A 232 -13.19 -12.13 -16.69
N TYR A 233 -13.56 -10.86 -16.72
CA TYR A 233 -12.89 -9.81 -17.49
C TYR A 233 -12.07 -8.94 -16.53
N ILE A 234 -10.76 -8.80 -16.80
CA ILE A 234 -9.86 -7.96 -15.99
C ILE A 234 -9.61 -6.64 -16.71
N ASN A 235 -10.16 -5.55 -16.19
CA ASN A 235 -9.82 -4.19 -16.61
C ASN A 235 -8.44 -3.82 -16.08
N MET A 236 -7.44 -3.92 -16.95
CA MET A 236 -6.04 -3.63 -16.64
C MET A 236 -5.80 -2.18 -16.18
N TYR A 237 -6.60 -1.22 -16.66
CA TYR A 237 -6.49 0.18 -16.24
C TYR A 237 -6.92 0.40 -14.78
N ASN A 238 -7.84 -0.42 -14.27
CA ASN A 238 -8.25 -0.35 -12.86
C ASN A 238 -7.43 -1.29 -11.96
N CYS A 239 -6.66 -2.20 -12.53
CA CYS A 239 -5.88 -3.18 -11.78
C CYS A 239 -4.69 -2.53 -11.09
N PHE A 240 -4.61 -2.67 -9.75
CA PHE A 240 -3.48 -2.20 -8.94
C PHE A 240 -2.35 -3.23 -8.81
N GLY A 241 -2.51 -4.43 -9.35
CA GLY A 241 -1.49 -5.48 -9.33
C GLY A 241 -1.18 -6.04 -7.94
N CYS A 242 -2.19 -6.14 -7.05
CA CYS A 242 -2.03 -6.64 -5.69
C CYS A 242 -1.81 -8.17 -5.60
N GLY A 243 -2.15 -8.94 -6.63
CA GLY A 243 -1.95 -10.39 -6.65
C GLY A 243 -3.00 -11.24 -5.91
N LEU A 244 -3.95 -10.65 -5.17
CA LEU A 244 -4.98 -11.41 -4.42
C LEU A 244 -5.84 -12.35 -5.29
N CYS A 245 -6.05 -12.00 -6.56
CA CYS A 245 -6.77 -12.85 -7.50
C CYS A 245 -5.93 -14.05 -7.98
N VAL A 246 -4.61 -13.90 -8.02
CA VAL A 246 -3.65 -14.96 -8.38
C VAL A 246 -3.63 -16.01 -7.27
N THR A 247 -3.44 -15.59 -6.01
CA THR A 247 -3.39 -16.50 -4.86
C THR A 247 -4.72 -17.22 -4.62
N ALA A 248 -5.83 -16.62 -5.03
CA ALA A 248 -7.15 -17.25 -4.97
C ALA A 248 -7.45 -18.22 -6.11
N CYS A 249 -6.77 -18.11 -7.25
CA CYS A 249 -7.06 -18.91 -8.44
C CYS A 249 -6.37 -20.29 -8.35
N LYS A 250 -7.08 -21.27 -7.78
CA LYS A 250 -6.57 -22.65 -7.65
C LYS A 250 -6.20 -23.33 -8.98
N ASN A 251 -6.77 -22.87 -10.10
CA ASN A 251 -6.49 -23.41 -11.43
C ASN A 251 -5.33 -22.71 -12.14
N GLY A 252 -4.74 -21.65 -11.56
CA GLY A 252 -3.66 -20.90 -12.19
C GLY A 252 -4.09 -20.11 -13.45
N ALA A 253 -5.36 -19.75 -13.57
CA ALA A 253 -5.91 -19.00 -14.71
C ALA A 253 -5.62 -17.50 -14.64
N ILE A 254 -5.07 -16.99 -13.53
CA ILE A 254 -4.68 -15.58 -13.39
C ILE A 254 -3.24 -15.54 -12.90
N HIS A 255 -2.41 -14.72 -13.54
CA HIS A 255 -1.01 -14.49 -13.15
C HIS A 255 -0.68 -12.99 -13.19
N LEU A 256 0.43 -12.60 -12.58
CA LEU A 256 0.94 -11.23 -12.64
C LEU A 256 1.95 -11.11 -13.78
N GLU A 257 1.82 -10.04 -14.56
CA GLU A 257 2.77 -9.65 -15.61
C GLU A 257 3.30 -8.25 -15.34
N GLU A 258 4.53 -8.00 -15.79
CA GLU A 258 5.17 -6.68 -15.67
C GLU A 258 4.32 -5.64 -16.41
N ARG A 259 3.85 -4.61 -15.68
CA ARG A 259 3.04 -3.51 -16.23
C ARG A 259 3.74 -2.82 -17.40
N ALA A 260 5.07 -2.79 -17.38
CA ALA A 260 5.89 -2.22 -18.44
C ALA A 260 5.75 -2.93 -19.80
N LYS A 261 5.31 -4.20 -19.84
CA LYS A 261 5.07 -4.94 -21.09
C LYS A 261 3.89 -4.41 -21.89
N PHE A 262 3.00 -3.65 -21.25
CA PHE A 262 1.78 -3.12 -21.87
C PHE A 262 1.93 -1.62 -22.14
N PRO A 263 2.14 -1.18 -23.40
CA PRO A 263 2.32 0.24 -23.72
C PRO A 263 1.17 1.13 -23.24
N ALA A 264 -0.06 0.60 -23.30
CA ALA A 264 -1.28 1.27 -22.84
C ALA A 264 -1.26 1.64 -21.34
N LEU A 265 -0.47 0.92 -20.52
CA LEU A 265 -0.40 1.12 -19.07
C LEU A 265 0.80 1.97 -18.64
N ARG A 266 1.63 2.45 -19.57
CA ARG A 266 2.91 3.13 -19.27
C ARG A 266 2.78 4.30 -18.30
N ASN A 267 1.69 5.06 -18.42
CA ASN A 267 1.41 6.24 -17.58
C ASN A 267 0.29 5.99 -16.55
N ASN A 268 -0.18 4.75 -16.42
CA ASN A 268 -1.27 4.37 -15.52
C ASN A 268 -0.70 3.86 -14.19
N TRP A 269 -0.36 4.81 -13.31
CA TRP A 269 0.19 4.60 -11.96
C TRP A 269 -0.71 5.20 -10.88
#